data_AF-A0A813HWI9-F1
#
_entry.id   AF-A0A813HWI9-F1
#
_cell.length_a   1.000
_cell.length_b   1.000
_cell.length_c   1.000
_cell.angle_alpha   90.00
_cell.angle_beta   90.00
_cell.angle_gamma   90.00
#
_symmetry.space_group_name_H-M   'P 1'
#
loop_
_entity.id
_entity.type
_entity.pdbx_description
1 polymer ?
#
loop_
_entity_poly.entity_id
_entity_poly.type
_entity_poly.pdbx_seq_one_letter_code
_entity_poly.pdbx_strand_id
1 'polypeptide(L)'
;MPRSENGAPEDDLGAPSLQDSDVVDEASVGLPGFKNMPRWGKGVHRCEAVLARFQQLKQVLHNFQGEKRFHNFAEPSLRLTPSEALARRFLYRLRATTTDMGDGESGLVLLSATADALLTGQLRAMAGLAVAVQHDLLPLDFQESALDSEALLRVPALPAGCVYFDGCTYSKQFHWLLQPLMDSQVVQAWRSHVQRRILATTQQSLETWLDKELAADAAAMREALRGRGQADVIGRPLQSPSAQSQAPAAYEKVLRLLREAESSGKWPGISQGRQKVIKDSTLAENGGQGGSFSVGSMPPPLEAPNANLTFPELALAAFELEKALLPDRLPSSTIAINKRAQFLPHVDSGAGAGQGISLIVGLGDYTGGELVVEGVDHDIRYSALEFCGWTQRHWTLPFQGERFSLVWFTPLGCEELPGLKVLGAK
;
A
#
# COMPACT_ATOMS: atom_id res chain seq x y z
N MET A 1 -56.59 -10.85 -29.00
CA MET A 1 -56.58 -9.68 -29.91
C MET A 1 -55.35 -8.85 -29.57
N PRO A 2 -54.56 -8.44 -30.57
CA PRO A 2 -53.15 -8.88 -30.65
C PRO A 2 -52.12 -7.74 -30.62
N ARG A 3 -50.84 -8.19 -30.59
CA ARG A 3 -49.60 -7.45 -30.78
C ARG A 3 -49.61 -6.49 -31.98
N SER A 4 -48.88 -5.39 -31.83
CA SER A 4 -48.09 -4.72 -32.88
C SER A 4 -46.88 -4.11 -32.16
N GLU A 5 -45.65 -4.62 -32.26
CA GLU A 5 -44.71 -4.53 -33.40
C GLU A 5 -44.58 -3.11 -33.98
N ASN A 6 -43.35 -2.60 -33.86
CA ASN A 6 -42.62 -1.58 -34.65
C ASN A 6 -41.64 -0.91 -33.67
N GLY A 7 -40.32 -0.96 -33.80
CA GLY A 7 -39.44 -1.25 -34.92
C GLY A 7 -38.20 -0.41 -34.62
N ALA A 8 -37.13 -1.04 -34.12
CA ALA A 8 -35.87 -0.36 -33.88
C ALA A 8 -35.08 -0.31 -35.20
N PRO A 9 -34.51 0.83 -35.60
CA PRO A 9 -33.56 0.84 -36.69
C PRO A 9 -32.20 0.31 -36.20
N GLU A 10 -31.77 -0.78 -36.83
CA GLU A 10 -30.36 -1.18 -36.90
C GLU A 10 -29.64 -0.16 -37.78
N ASP A 11 -28.76 0.66 -37.18
CA ASP A 11 -27.75 1.40 -37.94
C ASP A 11 -26.45 0.61 -37.92
N ASP A 12 -26.26 -0.07 -39.04
CA ASP A 12 -25.07 -0.68 -39.59
C ASP A 12 -23.94 0.37 -39.73
N LEU A 13 -23.04 0.41 -38.75
CA LEU A 13 -21.76 1.11 -38.90
C LEU A 13 -20.69 0.09 -39.29
N GLY A 14 -20.61 -0.13 -40.61
CA GLY A 14 -19.52 -0.84 -41.25
C GLY A 14 -18.16 -0.33 -40.77
N ALA A 15 -17.36 -1.24 -40.25
CA ALA A 15 -15.95 -1.01 -39.97
C ALA A 15 -15.20 -0.79 -41.30
N PRO A 16 -14.42 0.30 -41.46
CA PRO A 16 -13.50 0.37 -42.57
C PRO A 16 -12.34 -0.58 -42.31
N SER A 17 -12.20 -1.54 -43.22
CA SER A 17 -11.04 -2.41 -43.39
C SER A 17 -9.79 -1.54 -43.60
N LEU A 18 -8.86 -1.59 -42.66
CA LEU A 18 -7.49 -1.12 -42.89
C LEU A 18 -6.79 -2.17 -43.76
N GLN A 19 -6.64 -1.85 -45.04
CA GLN A 19 -5.76 -2.59 -45.94
C GLN A 19 -4.30 -2.24 -45.62
N ASP A 20 -3.50 -3.29 -45.51
CA ASP A 20 -2.05 -3.27 -45.51
C ASP A 20 -1.52 -2.62 -46.80
N SER A 21 -0.90 -1.45 -46.64
CA SER A 21 0.14 -0.95 -47.54
C SER A 21 0.87 0.20 -46.85
N ASP A 22 1.99 -0.12 -46.21
CA ASP A 22 3.29 0.52 -46.43
C ASP A 22 4.28 0.01 -45.39
N VAL A 23 4.94 -1.10 -45.75
CA VAL A 23 6.20 -1.52 -45.15
C VAL A 23 7.25 -0.50 -45.60
N VAL A 24 7.72 0.34 -44.67
CA VAL A 24 8.91 1.18 -44.88
C VAL A 24 9.96 0.77 -43.86
N ASP A 25 11.11 0.39 -44.42
CA ASP A 25 12.32 -0.13 -43.78
C ASP A 25 12.75 0.55 -42.47
N GLU A 26 13.04 -0.28 -41.47
CA GLU A 26 13.90 0.03 -40.34
C GLU A 26 15.35 0.21 -40.82
N ALA A 27 15.71 1.42 -41.25
CA ALA A 27 17.09 1.89 -41.19
C ALA A 27 17.17 3.41 -41.37
N SER A 28 17.83 4.08 -40.42
CA SER A 28 18.29 5.48 -40.51
C SER A 28 17.24 6.60 -40.46
N VAL A 29 16.79 6.95 -39.25
CA VAL A 29 16.36 8.33 -38.94
C VAL A 29 17.25 8.86 -37.82
N GLY A 30 18.29 9.58 -38.23
CA GLY A 30 19.21 10.27 -37.33
C GLY A 30 18.47 11.31 -36.50
N LEU A 31 18.74 11.28 -35.19
CA LEU A 31 18.33 12.30 -34.23
C LEU A 31 18.68 13.71 -34.78
N PRO A 32 17.77 14.69 -34.74
CA PRO A 32 18.09 16.04 -35.15
C PRO A 32 19.07 16.69 -34.17
N GLY A 33 20.33 16.74 -34.61
CA GLY A 33 21.34 17.78 -34.39
C GLY A 33 21.30 18.60 -33.10
N PHE A 34 22.06 18.15 -32.10
CA PHE A 34 22.65 18.96 -31.02
C PHE A 34 23.68 20.01 -31.51
N LYS A 35 23.51 20.61 -32.70
CA LYS A 35 24.58 21.39 -33.36
C LYS A 35 24.56 22.90 -33.15
N ASN A 36 23.55 23.48 -32.49
CA ASN A 36 23.49 24.93 -32.26
C ASN A 36 23.16 25.29 -30.81
N MET A 37 23.99 24.85 -29.86
CA MET A 37 24.10 25.55 -28.57
C MET A 37 25.29 26.51 -28.61
N PRO A 38 25.20 27.71 -28.02
CA PRO A 38 26.35 28.59 -27.87
C PRO A 38 27.45 27.81 -27.14
N ARG A 39 28.68 27.87 -27.67
CA ARG A 39 29.86 27.25 -27.05
C ARG A 39 29.94 27.72 -25.60
N TRP A 40 29.53 26.86 -24.67
CA TRP A 40 29.73 27.09 -23.24
C TRP A 40 31.24 27.23 -23.03
N GLY A 41 31.68 28.45 -22.72
CA GLY A 41 33.08 28.77 -22.46
C GLY A 41 33.61 28.00 -21.25
N LYS A 42 34.93 28.09 -21.01
CA LYS A 42 35.68 27.41 -19.93
C LYS A 42 34.87 27.34 -18.60
N GLY A 43 34.22 26.21 -18.37
CA GLY A 43 33.33 25.97 -17.23
C GLY A 43 32.65 24.58 -17.22
N VAL A 44 33.15 23.63 -18.02
CA VAL A 44 32.49 22.32 -18.31
C VAL A 44 32.21 21.50 -17.04
N HIS A 45 33.06 21.60 -16.01
CA HIS A 45 32.84 20.89 -14.74
C HIS A 45 31.67 21.43 -13.89
N ARG A 46 31.28 22.72 -14.04
CA ARG A 46 30.07 23.26 -13.41
C ARG A 46 28.79 22.78 -14.11
N CYS A 47 28.86 22.43 -15.40
CA CYS A 47 27.72 21.90 -16.14
C CYS A 47 27.42 20.45 -15.76
N GLU A 48 28.42 19.58 -15.57
CA GLU A 48 28.18 18.16 -15.33
C GLU A 48 27.42 17.88 -14.02
N ALA A 49 27.84 18.48 -12.90
CA ALA A 49 27.18 18.28 -11.61
C ALA A 49 25.73 18.81 -11.60
N VAL A 50 25.48 19.95 -12.25
CA VAL A 50 24.14 20.54 -12.38
C VAL A 50 23.27 19.67 -13.29
N LEU A 51 23.81 19.22 -14.43
CA LEU A 51 23.11 18.32 -15.36
C LEU A 51 22.76 16.99 -14.69
N ALA A 52 23.69 16.43 -13.91
CA ALA A 52 23.45 15.19 -13.15
C ALA A 52 22.30 15.34 -12.16
N ARG A 53 22.24 16.46 -11.42
CA ARG A 53 21.11 16.76 -10.51
C ARG A 53 19.79 16.85 -11.26
N PHE A 54 19.74 17.57 -12.37
CA PHE A 54 18.54 17.63 -13.21
C PHE A 54 18.13 16.27 -13.79
N GLN A 55 19.09 15.42 -14.18
CA GLN A 55 18.82 14.06 -14.65
C GLN A 55 18.25 13.18 -13.54
N GLN A 56 18.82 13.25 -12.33
CA GLN A 56 18.29 12.55 -11.16
C GLN A 56 16.86 13.01 -10.84
N LEU A 57 16.57 14.31 -10.88
CA LEU A 57 15.23 14.84 -10.67
C LEU A 57 14.26 14.26 -11.71
N LYS A 58 14.64 14.29 -12.99
CA LYS A 58 13.82 13.71 -14.07
C LYS A 58 13.56 12.23 -13.84
N GLN A 59 14.56 11.47 -13.40
CA GLN A 59 14.41 10.05 -13.09
C GLN A 59 13.39 9.84 -11.97
N VAL A 60 13.54 10.54 -10.84
CA VAL A 60 12.60 10.47 -9.71
C VAL A 60 11.17 10.80 -10.15
N LEU A 61 10.99 11.88 -10.92
CA LEU A 61 9.67 12.29 -11.38
C LEU A 61 9.07 11.28 -12.38
N HIS A 62 9.90 10.66 -13.21
CA HIS A 62 9.47 9.65 -14.17
C HIS A 62 9.04 8.35 -13.48
N ASN A 63 9.73 7.93 -12.42
CA ASN A 63 9.44 6.70 -11.67
C ASN A 63 8.04 6.68 -11.03
N PHE A 64 7.43 7.84 -10.81
CA PHE A 64 6.05 7.93 -10.34
C PHE A 64 5.00 7.62 -11.40
N GLN A 65 5.36 7.65 -12.69
CA GLN A 65 4.39 7.55 -13.79
C GLN A 65 3.87 6.11 -13.97
N GLY A 66 2.67 6.01 -14.53
CA GLY A 66 1.93 4.76 -14.68
C GLY A 66 1.03 4.43 -13.49
N GLU A 67 0.53 3.20 -13.46
CA GLU A 67 -0.27 2.70 -12.34
C GLU A 67 0.63 2.29 -11.19
N LYS A 68 0.44 2.87 -10.00
CA LYS A 68 1.17 2.54 -8.78
C LYS A 68 0.27 2.57 -7.56
N ARG A 69 0.76 2.05 -6.43
CA ARG A 69 0.15 2.16 -5.11
C ARG A 69 0.74 3.35 -4.36
N PHE A 70 -0.09 4.34 -4.06
CA PHE A 70 0.28 5.59 -3.43
C PHE A 70 -0.19 5.69 -1.97
N HIS A 71 -0.40 4.56 -1.29
CA HIS A 71 -0.86 4.53 0.12
C HIS A 71 0.06 5.31 1.07
N ASN A 72 1.38 5.31 0.83
CA ASN A 72 2.36 6.06 1.62
C ASN A 72 2.43 7.56 1.27
N PHE A 73 1.83 7.98 0.16
CA PHE A 73 1.84 9.36 -0.32
C PHE A 73 0.58 10.13 0.08
N ALA A 74 -0.42 9.43 0.60
CA ALA A 74 -1.63 10.04 1.11
C ALA A 74 -1.39 10.76 2.45
N GLU A 75 -2.28 11.70 2.77
CA GLU A 75 -2.29 12.31 4.09
C GLU A 75 -2.45 11.24 5.19
N PRO A 76 -1.66 11.29 6.28
CA PRO A 76 -1.68 10.25 7.32
C PRO A 76 -3.07 10.00 7.95
N SER A 77 -3.93 11.02 7.97
CA SER A 77 -5.30 10.93 8.48
C SER A 77 -6.18 9.94 7.69
N LEU A 78 -5.87 9.67 6.43
CA LEU A 78 -6.61 8.73 5.59
C LEU A 78 -6.33 7.27 5.92
N ARG A 79 -5.22 6.98 6.63
CA ARG A 79 -4.82 5.62 7.03
C ARG A 79 -4.93 4.56 5.93
N LEU A 80 -4.69 4.93 4.67
CA LEU A 80 -4.77 4.00 3.55
C LEU A 80 -3.77 2.85 3.67
N THR A 81 -4.20 1.69 3.20
CA THR A 81 -3.39 0.47 3.15
C THR A 81 -3.11 0.04 1.69
N PRO A 82 -2.03 -0.71 1.43
CA PRO A 82 -1.68 -1.18 0.09
C PRO A 82 -2.76 -2.02 -0.60
N SER A 83 -3.59 -2.71 0.19
CA SER A 83 -4.68 -3.58 -0.28
C SER A 83 -5.91 -2.81 -0.77
N GLU A 84 -6.05 -1.53 -0.42
CA GLU A 84 -7.21 -0.73 -0.78
C GLU A 84 -7.15 -0.29 -2.25
N ALA A 85 -8.28 -0.42 -2.95
CA ALA A 85 -8.41 0.05 -4.33
C ALA A 85 -8.14 1.56 -4.44
N LEU A 86 -8.44 2.34 -3.40
CA LEU A 86 -8.15 3.77 -3.36
C LEU A 86 -6.65 4.07 -3.37
N ALA A 87 -5.77 3.15 -2.96
CA ALA A 87 -4.33 3.38 -3.04
C ALA A 87 -3.81 3.36 -4.49
N ARG A 88 -4.53 2.73 -5.43
CA ARG A 88 -4.11 2.61 -6.84
C ARG A 88 -4.44 3.89 -7.59
N ARG A 89 -3.43 4.55 -8.16
CA ARG A 89 -3.61 5.74 -9.02
C ARG A 89 -2.78 5.61 -10.27
N PHE A 90 -3.27 6.21 -11.36
CA PHE A 90 -2.58 6.28 -12.62
C PHE A 90 -2.04 7.69 -12.85
N LEU A 91 -0.73 7.85 -12.78
CA LEU A 91 -0.07 9.11 -13.07
C LEU A 91 0.36 9.16 -14.53
N TYR A 92 -0.34 9.95 -15.35
CA TYR A 92 -0.01 10.14 -16.76
C TYR A 92 1.30 10.90 -16.96
N ARG A 93 1.55 11.90 -16.12
CA ARG A 93 2.71 12.77 -16.27
C ARG A 93 3.06 13.45 -14.95
N LEU A 94 4.36 13.55 -14.69
CA LEU A 94 4.91 14.43 -13.66
C LEU A 94 6.20 15.05 -14.19
N ARG A 95 6.30 16.37 -14.14
CA ARG A 95 7.44 17.11 -14.69
C ARG A 95 7.80 18.33 -13.86
N ALA A 96 9.06 18.72 -13.95
CA ALA A 96 9.58 19.98 -13.44
C ALA A 96 9.73 20.98 -14.59
N THR A 97 9.29 22.21 -14.38
CA THR A 97 9.51 23.35 -15.28
C THR A 97 10.07 24.52 -14.49
N THR A 98 11.10 25.17 -15.01
CA THR A 98 11.62 26.40 -14.43
C THR A 98 10.83 27.60 -14.97
N THR A 99 10.34 28.45 -14.08
CA THR A 99 9.71 29.72 -14.46
C THR A 99 10.62 30.86 -14.04
N ASP A 100 10.97 31.72 -15.00
CA ASP A 100 11.65 32.98 -14.72
C ASP A 100 10.62 33.97 -14.15
N MET A 101 10.90 34.48 -12.95
CA MET A 101 10.02 35.42 -12.25
C MET A 101 10.30 36.88 -12.62
N GLY A 102 11.28 37.13 -13.49
CA GLY A 102 11.62 38.46 -14.00
C GLY A 102 12.42 39.32 -13.02
N ASP A 103 12.85 38.77 -11.89
CA ASP A 103 13.67 39.44 -10.87
C ASP A 103 15.18 39.13 -11.02
N GLY A 104 15.57 38.24 -11.94
CA GLY A 104 16.96 37.94 -12.28
C GLY A 104 17.74 37.14 -11.24
N GLU A 105 17.17 36.89 -10.05
CA GLU A 105 17.86 36.23 -8.93
C GLU A 105 17.16 34.96 -8.41
N SER A 106 15.85 34.77 -8.66
CA SER A 106 15.10 33.62 -8.12
C SER A 106 14.35 32.82 -9.20
N GLY A 107 14.88 31.65 -9.55
CA GLY A 107 14.19 30.69 -10.41
C GLY A 107 13.24 29.81 -9.59
N LEU A 108 11.95 29.80 -9.94
CA LEU A 108 11.00 28.82 -9.38
C LEU A 108 11.05 27.52 -10.17
N VAL A 109 11.09 26.38 -9.48
CA VAL A 109 10.80 25.07 -10.07
C VAL A 109 9.34 24.74 -9.79
N LEU A 110 8.51 24.74 -10.83
CA LEU A 110 7.14 24.28 -10.78
C LEU A 110 7.10 22.78 -11.08
N LEU A 111 6.54 22.00 -10.15
CA LEU A 111 6.20 20.60 -10.38
C LEU A 111 4.73 20.51 -10.82
N SER A 112 4.50 19.92 -11.99
CA SER A 112 3.17 19.75 -12.59
C SER A 112 2.88 18.27 -12.78
N ALA A 113 1.71 17.83 -12.29
CA ALA A 113 1.23 16.46 -12.36
C ALA A 113 -0.09 16.37 -13.13
N THR A 114 -0.25 15.30 -13.90
CA THR A 114 -1.50 14.91 -14.55
C THR A 114 -1.77 13.46 -14.18
N ALA A 115 -2.92 13.20 -13.56
CA ALA A 115 -3.33 11.88 -13.06
C ALA A 115 -4.79 11.61 -13.36
N ASP A 116 -5.23 10.36 -13.19
CA ASP A 116 -6.65 9.97 -13.18
C ASP A 116 -7.39 10.61 -11.99
N ALA A 117 -6.77 10.53 -10.82
CA ALA A 117 -7.15 11.18 -9.58
C ALA A 117 -5.90 11.32 -8.69
N LEU A 118 -5.96 12.20 -7.69
CA LEU A 118 -4.93 12.33 -6.67
C LEU A 118 -5.55 12.16 -5.29
N LEU A 119 -4.86 11.46 -4.41
CA LEU A 119 -5.20 11.38 -2.98
C LEU A 119 -4.88 12.72 -2.31
N THR A 120 -5.59 13.03 -1.23
CA THR A 120 -5.26 14.19 -0.40
C THR A 120 -3.82 14.07 0.07
N GLY A 121 -3.01 15.11 -0.14
CA GLY A 121 -1.58 15.12 0.20
C GLY A 121 -0.63 14.49 -0.84
N GLN A 122 -1.13 13.70 -1.80
CA GLN A 122 -0.30 12.92 -2.74
C GLN A 122 0.75 13.76 -3.47
N LEU A 123 0.33 14.86 -4.10
CA LEU A 123 1.24 15.70 -4.87
C LEU A 123 2.31 16.35 -3.97
N ARG A 124 1.95 16.74 -2.75
CA ARG A 124 2.89 17.32 -1.77
C ARG A 124 3.93 16.29 -1.33
N ALA A 125 3.51 15.05 -1.08
CA ALA A 125 4.41 13.96 -0.70
C ALA A 125 5.34 13.55 -1.85
N MET A 126 4.83 13.45 -3.09
CA MET A 126 5.64 13.17 -4.28
C MET A 126 6.70 14.25 -4.50
N ALA A 127 6.30 15.52 -4.36
CA ALA A 127 7.22 16.65 -4.45
C ALA A 127 8.23 16.68 -3.30
N GLY A 128 7.79 16.46 -2.07
CA GLY A 128 8.67 16.43 -0.90
C GLY A 128 9.73 15.34 -0.98
N LEU A 129 9.35 14.13 -1.44
CA LEU A 129 10.31 13.06 -1.71
C LEU A 129 11.30 13.43 -2.81
N ALA A 130 10.84 14.04 -3.90
CA ALA A 130 11.73 14.48 -4.97
C ALA A 130 12.77 15.49 -4.48
N VAL A 131 12.37 16.44 -3.62
CA VAL A 131 13.30 17.38 -2.98
C VAL A 131 14.25 16.65 -2.03
N ALA A 132 13.77 15.73 -1.20
CA ALA A 132 14.63 14.96 -0.29
C ALA A 132 15.72 14.16 -1.03
N VAL A 133 15.37 13.53 -2.15
CA VAL A 133 16.32 12.79 -2.99
C VAL A 133 17.30 13.73 -3.69
N GLN A 134 16.83 14.88 -4.20
CA GLN A 134 17.71 15.89 -4.82
C GLN A 134 18.75 16.49 -3.88
N HIS A 135 18.44 16.53 -2.59
CA HIS A 135 19.33 17.02 -1.54
C HIS A 135 20.16 15.89 -0.90
N ASP A 136 20.15 14.69 -1.49
CA ASP A 136 20.87 13.50 -0.99
C ASP A 136 20.50 13.12 0.47
N LEU A 137 19.30 13.53 0.93
CA LEU A 137 18.80 13.24 2.27
C LEU A 137 18.15 11.85 2.33
N LEU A 138 17.55 11.43 1.23
CA LEU A 138 17.01 10.09 1.02
C LEU A 138 17.63 9.46 -0.24
N PRO A 139 17.91 8.15 -0.23
CA PRO A 139 18.45 7.48 -1.40
C PRO A 139 17.39 7.32 -2.50
N LEU A 140 17.84 7.11 -3.74
CA LEU A 140 16.94 7.00 -4.90
C LEU A 140 15.97 5.80 -4.81
N ASP A 141 16.44 4.69 -4.22
CA ASP A 141 15.67 3.45 -3.98
C ASP A 141 14.61 3.60 -2.88
N PHE A 142 14.64 4.68 -2.08
CA PHE A 142 13.58 5.01 -1.13
C PHE A 142 12.23 5.08 -1.83
N GLN A 143 12.19 5.65 -3.04
CA GLN A 143 10.97 5.81 -3.81
C GLN A 143 10.34 4.46 -4.17
N GLU A 144 11.17 3.48 -4.55
CA GLU A 144 10.71 2.12 -4.87
C GLU A 144 10.10 1.48 -3.63
N SER A 145 10.79 1.59 -2.49
CA SER A 145 10.28 1.12 -1.19
C SER A 145 8.99 1.84 -0.78
N ALA A 146 8.84 3.13 -1.08
CA ALA A 146 7.64 3.89 -0.75
C ALA A 146 6.43 3.53 -1.62
N LEU A 147 6.65 3.04 -2.84
CA LEU A 147 5.61 2.54 -3.75
C LEU A 147 5.32 1.04 -3.58
N ASP A 148 6.15 0.35 -2.80
CA ASP A 148 6.04 -1.08 -2.52
C ASP A 148 4.80 -1.42 -1.67
N SER A 149 4.14 -2.54 -1.99
CA SER A 149 2.93 -2.98 -1.29
C SER A 149 3.14 -3.63 0.08
N GLU A 150 4.38 -3.95 0.43
CA GLU A 150 4.77 -4.54 1.70
C GLU A 150 5.29 -3.46 2.68
N ALA A 151 5.34 -2.21 2.22
CA ALA A 151 5.93 -1.11 2.95
C ALA A 151 4.90 -0.09 3.40
N LEU A 152 4.97 0.25 4.68
CA LEU A 152 4.36 1.43 5.25
C LEU A 152 5.47 2.36 5.69
N LEU A 153 5.65 3.42 4.93
CA LEU A 153 6.71 4.38 5.13
C LEU A 153 6.11 5.77 5.26
N ARG A 154 6.70 6.57 6.14
CA ARG A 154 6.47 8.01 6.10
C ARG A 154 7.23 8.59 4.90
N VAL A 155 6.57 9.48 4.18
CA VAL A 155 7.14 10.20 3.03
C VAL A 155 7.13 11.69 3.37
N PRO A 156 8.23 12.42 3.14
CA PRO A 156 8.25 13.85 3.42
C PRO A 156 7.31 14.57 2.46
N ALA A 157 6.55 15.53 2.98
CA ALA A 157 5.60 16.30 2.18
C ALA A 157 5.94 17.78 2.27
N LEU A 158 5.86 18.49 1.14
CA LEU A 158 5.94 19.96 1.13
C LEU A 158 4.91 20.56 2.11
N PRO A 159 5.11 21.78 2.64
CA PRO A 159 4.12 22.47 3.47
C PRO A 159 2.76 22.72 2.78
N ALA A 160 1.73 22.97 3.58
CA ALA A 160 0.41 23.30 3.07
C ALA A 160 0.42 24.63 2.29
N GLY A 161 -0.55 24.81 1.39
CA GLY A 161 -0.66 26.02 0.57
C GLY A 161 0.26 26.06 -0.66
N CYS A 162 1.21 25.13 -0.81
CA CYS A 162 2.16 25.10 -1.93
C CYS A 162 1.61 24.48 -3.22
N VAL A 163 0.33 24.12 -3.25
CA VAL A 163 -0.30 23.41 -4.37
C VAL A 163 -1.52 24.17 -4.84
N TYR A 164 -1.71 24.25 -6.15
CA TYR A 164 -2.93 24.74 -6.77
C TYR A 164 -3.40 23.81 -7.88
N PHE A 165 -4.69 23.90 -8.19
CA PHE A 165 -5.30 23.18 -9.28
C PHE A 165 -5.11 23.96 -10.58
N ASP A 166 -4.34 23.42 -11.52
CA ASP A 166 -4.06 24.07 -12.80
C ASP A 166 -5.14 23.81 -13.87
N GLY A 167 -5.81 22.66 -13.80
CA GLY A 167 -6.89 22.31 -14.71
C GLY A 167 -7.24 20.82 -14.70
N CYS A 168 -8.29 20.48 -15.43
CA CYS A 168 -8.72 19.11 -15.70
C CYS A 168 -8.77 18.84 -17.21
N THR A 169 -8.67 17.55 -17.57
CA THR A 169 -8.85 17.10 -18.95
C THR A 169 -10.27 16.59 -19.13
N TYR A 170 -10.96 17.09 -20.15
CA TYR A 170 -12.29 16.62 -20.53
C TYR A 170 -12.22 15.62 -21.68
N SER A 171 -13.29 14.86 -21.90
CA SER A 171 -13.41 13.99 -23.07
C SER A 171 -13.23 14.80 -24.37
N LYS A 172 -12.80 14.12 -25.45
CA LYS A 172 -12.42 14.76 -26.72
C LYS A 172 -13.49 15.73 -27.24
N GLN A 173 -14.78 15.41 -27.06
CA GLN A 173 -15.90 16.24 -27.50
C GLN A 173 -15.94 17.64 -26.87
N PHE A 174 -15.35 17.83 -25.68
CA PHE A 174 -15.27 19.13 -25.00
C PHE A 174 -13.87 19.73 -25.03
N HIS A 175 -12.83 18.92 -25.22
CA HIS A 175 -11.44 19.38 -25.16
C HIS A 175 -11.16 20.50 -26.17
N TRP A 176 -11.55 20.33 -27.44
CA TRP A 176 -11.30 21.34 -28.48
C TRP A 176 -12.08 22.65 -28.29
N LEU A 177 -13.22 22.60 -27.59
CA LEU A 177 -14.00 23.79 -27.23
C LEU A 177 -13.35 24.59 -26.11
N LEU A 178 -12.76 23.89 -25.13
CA LEU A 178 -12.22 24.50 -23.92
C LEU A 178 -10.75 24.89 -24.06
N GLN A 179 -9.97 24.18 -24.87
CA GLN A 179 -8.53 24.40 -25.01
C GLN A 179 -8.17 25.86 -25.38
N PRO A 180 -8.83 26.52 -26.36
CA PRO A 180 -8.51 27.91 -26.69
C PRO A 180 -8.77 28.88 -25.54
N LEU A 181 -9.80 28.62 -24.72
CA LEU A 181 -10.10 29.41 -23.53
C LEU A 181 -9.00 29.23 -22.47
N MET A 182 -8.59 27.99 -22.22
CA MET A 182 -7.58 27.62 -21.22
C MET A 182 -6.15 28.04 -21.60
N ASP A 183 -5.90 28.25 -22.89
CA ASP A 183 -4.61 28.72 -23.44
C ASP A 183 -4.56 30.24 -23.66
N SER A 184 -5.67 30.94 -23.40
CA SER A 184 -5.74 32.40 -23.58
C SER A 184 -4.73 33.15 -22.71
N GLN A 185 -4.27 34.32 -23.19
CA GLN A 185 -3.34 35.17 -22.44
C GLN A 185 -3.88 35.57 -21.06
N VAL A 186 -5.20 35.75 -20.94
CA VAL A 186 -5.86 36.08 -19.66
C VAL A 186 -5.68 34.94 -18.66
N VAL A 187 -5.87 33.68 -19.07
CA VAL A 187 -5.66 32.51 -18.20
C VAL A 187 -4.18 32.36 -17.84
N GLN A 188 -3.26 32.59 -18.77
CA GLN A 188 -1.82 32.54 -18.46
C GLN A 188 -1.40 33.64 -17.47
N ALA A 189 -1.93 34.86 -17.62
CA ALA A 189 -1.71 35.95 -16.68
C ALA A 189 -2.28 35.62 -15.28
N TRP A 190 -3.47 35.01 -15.23
CA TRP A 190 -4.07 34.52 -13.99
C TRP A 190 -3.23 33.44 -13.32
N ARG A 191 -2.77 32.42 -14.05
CA ARG A 191 -1.86 31.37 -13.54
C ARG A 191 -0.61 31.99 -12.92
N SER A 192 0.02 32.93 -13.64
CA SER A 192 1.21 33.64 -13.17
C SER A 192 0.94 34.47 -11.91
N HIS A 193 -0.26 35.05 -11.78
CA HIS A 193 -0.69 35.76 -10.58
C HIS A 193 -0.86 34.80 -9.38
N VAL A 194 -1.54 33.66 -9.59
CA VAL A 194 -1.73 32.63 -8.56
C VAL A 194 -0.38 32.08 -8.08
N GLN A 195 0.53 31.75 -8.99
CA GLN A 195 1.87 31.26 -8.67
C GLN A 195 2.66 32.27 -7.81
N ARG A 196 2.64 33.56 -8.18
CA ARG A 196 3.26 34.63 -7.38
C ARG A 196 2.66 34.75 -5.99
N ARG A 197 1.33 34.66 -5.87
CA ARG A 197 0.65 34.73 -4.59
C ARG A 197 1.01 33.55 -3.69
N ILE A 198 1.03 32.34 -4.24
CA ILE A 198 1.41 31.13 -3.50
C ILE A 198 2.83 31.31 -2.97
N LEU A 199 3.79 31.62 -3.84
CA LEU A 199 5.18 31.85 -3.44
C LEU A 199 5.28 32.89 -2.32
N ALA A 200 4.66 34.06 -2.50
CA ALA A 200 4.72 35.14 -1.50
C ALA A 200 4.16 34.70 -0.13
N THR A 201 3.18 33.78 -0.11
CA THR A 201 2.57 33.28 1.13
C THR A 201 3.28 32.06 1.72
N THR A 202 3.99 31.27 0.92
CA THR A 202 4.56 29.98 1.36
C THR A 202 6.08 29.99 1.43
N GLN A 203 6.77 30.99 0.89
CA GLN A 203 8.23 31.03 0.82
C GLN A 203 8.90 30.76 2.17
N GLN A 204 8.56 31.52 3.21
CA GLN A 204 9.15 31.36 4.53
C GLN A 204 8.88 29.96 5.12
N SER A 205 7.69 29.41 4.87
CA SER A 205 7.35 28.05 5.31
C SER A 205 8.13 26.98 4.56
N LEU A 206 8.36 27.17 3.25
CA LEU A 206 9.16 26.26 2.42
C LEU A 206 10.63 26.26 2.83
N GLU A 207 11.21 27.45 3.07
CA GLU A 207 12.58 27.60 3.55
C GLU A 207 12.75 26.96 4.92
N THR A 208 11.83 27.23 5.86
CA THR A 208 11.85 26.63 7.20
C THR A 208 11.75 25.11 7.13
N TRP A 209 10.84 24.59 6.31
CA TRP A 209 10.67 23.15 6.10
C TRP A 209 11.93 22.52 5.51
N LEU A 210 12.52 23.13 4.48
CA LEU A 210 13.72 22.61 3.83
C LEU A 210 14.92 22.57 4.80
N ASP A 211 15.15 23.64 5.55
CA ASP A 211 16.34 23.80 6.39
C ASP A 211 16.24 23.04 7.72
N LYS A 212 15.04 22.92 8.30
CA LYS A 212 14.86 22.41 9.67
C LYS A 212 14.11 21.10 9.76
N GLU A 213 13.11 20.89 8.90
CA GLU A 213 12.18 19.76 9.06
C GLU A 213 12.60 18.59 8.17
N LEU A 214 12.90 18.85 6.89
CA LEU A 214 13.18 17.81 5.91
C LEU A 214 14.37 16.92 6.30
N ALA A 215 15.46 17.53 6.80
CA ALA A 215 16.64 16.79 7.21
C ALA A 215 16.38 15.88 8.42
N ALA A 216 15.58 16.36 9.40
CA ALA A 216 15.20 15.59 10.58
C ALA A 216 14.27 14.42 10.19
N ASP A 217 13.26 14.69 9.36
CA ASP A 217 12.33 13.69 8.84
C ASP A 217 13.06 12.61 8.04
N ALA A 218 13.97 13.02 7.13
CA ALA A 218 14.75 12.09 6.32
C ALA A 218 15.70 11.23 7.17
N ALA A 219 16.27 11.77 8.25
CA ALA A 219 17.08 10.99 9.19
C ALA A 219 16.24 9.89 9.87
N ALA A 220 15.05 10.25 10.38
CA ALA A 220 14.14 9.28 10.99
C ALA A 220 13.69 8.19 10.00
N MET A 221 13.41 8.57 8.76
CA MET A 221 13.02 7.65 7.68
C MET A 221 14.15 6.69 7.30
N ARG A 222 15.41 7.16 7.25
CA ARG A 222 16.57 6.29 7.00
C ARG A 222 16.78 5.27 8.11
N GLU A 223 16.62 5.68 9.37
CA GLU A 223 16.69 4.74 10.50
C GLU A 223 15.57 3.71 10.44
N ALA A 224 14.34 4.09 10.07
CA ALA A 224 13.25 3.15 9.85
C ALA A 224 13.54 2.14 8.72
N LEU A 225 14.17 2.58 7.63
CA LEU A 225 14.60 1.69 6.55
C LEU A 225 15.74 0.77 6.95
N ARG A 226 16.74 1.26 7.69
CA ARG A 226 17.83 0.43 8.21
C ARG A 226 17.30 -0.65 9.14
N GLY A 227 16.32 -0.32 9.98
CA GLY A 227 15.62 -1.31 10.81
C GLY A 227 14.97 -2.43 9.99
N ARG A 228 14.39 -2.12 8.83
CA ARG A 228 13.82 -3.12 7.91
C ARG A 228 14.89 -3.97 7.20
N GLY A 229 15.91 -3.34 6.62
CA GLY A 229 16.99 -4.06 5.93
C GLY A 229 17.84 -4.92 6.87
N GLN A 230 17.98 -4.51 8.13
CA GLN A 230 18.58 -5.33 9.17
C GLN A 230 17.65 -6.42 9.68
N ALA A 231 16.32 -6.28 9.63
CA ALA A 231 15.44 -7.41 9.93
C ALA A 231 15.55 -8.55 8.89
N ASP A 232 15.89 -8.23 7.63
CA ASP A 232 16.12 -9.23 6.57
C ASP A 232 17.56 -9.79 6.54
N VAL A 233 18.58 -9.06 7.03
CA VAL A 233 20.00 -9.46 6.88
C VAL A 233 20.76 -9.62 8.20
N ILE A 234 20.32 -8.97 9.26
CA ILE A 234 20.91 -9.14 10.59
C ILE A 234 19.91 -9.97 11.38
N GLY A 235 20.25 -11.25 11.53
CA GLY A 235 19.93 -11.95 12.76
C GLY A 235 20.44 -11.08 13.90
N ARG A 236 19.58 -10.16 14.38
CA ARG A 236 19.74 -9.60 15.71
C ARG A 236 19.99 -10.84 16.56
N PRO A 237 20.98 -10.84 17.46
CA PRO A 237 20.83 -11.65 18.63
C PRO A 237 19.62 -11.05 19.37
N LEU A 238 18.42 -11.35 18.87
CA LEU A 238 17.29 -11.71 19.70
C LEU A 238 17.95 -12.51 20.79
N GLN A 239 17.89 -12.01 22.02
CA GLN A 239 18.16 -12.85 23.18
C GLN A 239 17.47 -14.15 22.84
N SER A 240 18.28 -15.19 22.55
CA SER A 240 17.78 -16.40 21.93
C SER A 240 16.59 -16.77 22.78
N PRO A 241 15.33 -16.77 22.26
CA PRO A 241 14.23 -17.21 23.06
C PRO A 241 14.66 -18.59 23.51
N SER A 242 14.95 -18.69 24.81
CA SER A 242 15.61 -19.84 25.41
C SER A 242 14.93 -21.06 24.85
N ALA A 243 15.68 -21.98 24.25
CA ALA A 243 15.26 -23.20 23.54
C ALA A 243 13.99 -23.88 24.07
N GLN A 244 12.83 -23.22 23.98
CA GLN A 244 11.51 -23.76 24.24
C GLN A 244 11.09 -24.38 22.93
N SER A 245 11.81 -25.45 22.57
CA SER A 245 11.41 -26.35 21.48
C SER A 245 10.07 -27.02 21.80
N GLN A 246 9.66 -26.99 23.07
CA GLN A 246 8.37 -27.49 23.53
C GLN A 246 7.37 -26.36 23.70
N ALA A 247 6.22 -26.53 23.06
CA ALA A 247 5.06 -25.68 23.29
C ALA A 247 4.64 -25.80 24.76
N PRO A 248 4.24 -24.70 25.42
CA PRO A 248 3.70 -24.79 26.77
C PRO A 248 2.45 -25.69 26.80
N ALA A 249 2.24 -26.41 27.90
CA ALA A 249 1.19 -27.43 28.03
C ALA A 249 -0.20 -26.98 27.57
N ALA A 250 -0.56 -25.71 27.82
CA ALA A 250 -1.83 -25.14 27.39
C ALA A 250 -2.05 -25.19 25.86
N TYR A 251 -0.97 -25.08 25.07
CA TYR A 251 -0.99 -25.01 23.61
C TYR A 251 -0.80 -26.37 22.92
N GLU A 252 -0.29 -27.39 23.63
CA GLU A 252 0.12 -28.67 23.03
C GLU A 252 -1.00 -29.34 22.23
N LYS A 253 -2.21 -29.39 22.80
CA LYS A 253 -3.38 -30.02 22.14
C LYS A 253 -3.69 -29.32 20.82
N VAL A 254 -3.74 -27.99 20.81
CA VAL A 254 -4.08 -27.20 19.62
C VAL A 254 -2.96 -27.29 18.57
N LEU A 255 -1.70 -27.18 18.98
CA LEU A 255 -0.57 -27.30 18.06
C LEU A 255 -0.50 -28.69 17.39
N ARG A 256 -0.75 -29.76 18.15
CA ARG A 256 -0.86 -31.12 17.59
C ARG A 256 -1.97 -31.20 16.52
N LEU A 257 -3.17 -30.69 16.84
CA LEU A 257 -4.30 -30.70 15.91
C LEU A 257 -4.06 -29.84 14.66
N LEU A 258 -3.33 -28.74 14.77
CA LEU A 258 -2.93 -27.91 13.62
C LEU A 258 -1.97 -28.67 12.69
N ARG A 259 -0.99 -29.39 13.24
CA ARG A 259 -0.06 -30.24 12.49
C ARG A 259 -0.78 -31.41 11.82
N GLU A 260 -1.75 -32.01 12.50
CA GLU A 260 -2.62 -33.04 11.92
C GLU A 260 -3.47 -32.48 10.78
N ALA A 261 -4.07 -31.30 10.95
CA ALA A 261 -4.82 -30.64 9.89
C ALA A 261 -3.94 -30.35 8.67
N GLU A 262 -2.70 -29.88 8.86
CA GLU A 262 -1.75 -29.64 7.78
C GLU A 262 -1.34 -30.94 7.07
N SER A 263 -0.89 -31.94 7.81
CA SER A 263 -0.42 -33.23 7.26
C SER A 263 -1.54 -34.06 6.62
N SER A 264 -2.80 -33.81 6.96
CA SER A 264 -3.95 -34.47 6.34
C SER A 264 -4.16 -34.14 4.86
N GLY A 265 -3.55 -33.06 4.36
CA GLY A 265 -3.80 -32.53 3.02
C GLY A 265 -5.20 -31.90 2.83
N LYS A 266 -6.01 -31.80 3.89
CA LYS A 266 -7.36 -31.21 3.87
C LYS A 266 -7.39 -29.72 4.22
N TRP A 267 -6.23 -29.07 4.34
CA TRP A 267 -6.17 -27.65 4.66
C TRP A 267 -6.91 -26.84 3.59
N PRO A 268 -7.94 -26.04 3.94
CA PRO A 268 -8.76 -25.36 2.94
C PRO A 268 -7.98 -24.32 2.14
N GLY A 269 -8.44 -24.07 0.90
CA GLY A 269 -7.99 -22.95 0.10
C GLY A 269 -8.33 -21.60 0.74
N ILE A 270 -7.66 -20.54 0.29
CA ILE A 270 -7.81 -19.20 0.87
C ILE A 270 -8.94 -18.47 0.18
N SER A 271 -9.73 -17.70 0.94
CA SER A 271 -10.77 -16.85 0.34
C SER A 271 -10.17 -15.69 -0.45
N GLN A 272 -10.86 -15.23 -1.51
CA GLN A 272 -10.41 -14.07 -2.30
C GLN A 272 -10.16 -12.81 -1.47
N GLY A 273 -10.91 -12.61 -0.38
CA GLY A 273 -10.68 -11.50 0.55
C GLY A 273 -9.32 -11.59 1.24
N ARG A 274 -8.94 -12.78 1.70
CA ARG A 274 -7.67 -13.00 2.40
C ARG A 274 -6.46 -13.02 1.49
N GLN A 275 -6.61 -13.48 0.24
CA GLN A 275 -5.54 -13.41 -0.77
C GLN A 275 -5.01 -11.98 -0.96
N LYS A 276 -5.85 -10.95 -0.81
CA LYS A 276 -5.45 -9.53 -0.98
C LYS A 276 -4.53 -8.99 0.10
N VAL A 277 -4.50 -9.64 1.27
CA VAL A 277 -3.79 -9.16 2.46
C VAL A 277 -2.72 -10.15 2.92
N ILE A 278 -2.50 -11.25 2.19
CA ILE A 278 -1.42 -12.19 2.44
C ILE A 278 -0.39 -12.03 1.32
N LYS A 279 0.89 -12.02 1.67
CA LYS A 279 1.99 -11.91 0.71
C LYS A 279 1.94 -13.07 -0.28
N ASP A 280 1.92 -12.75 -1.57
CA ASP A 280 1.74 -13.71 -2.66
C ASP A 280 2.74 -14.87 -2.58
N SER A 281 4.00 -14.58 -2.27
CA SER A 281 5.06 -15.60 -2.16
C SER A 281 4.85 -16.62 -1.04
N THR A 282 3.97 -16.32 -0.08
CA THR A 282 3.65 -17.24 1.01
C THR A 282 2.44 -18.12 0.70
N LEU A 283 1.58 -17.75 -0.25
CA LEU A 283 0.36 -18.49 -0.57
C LEU A 283 0.65 -19.82 -1.24
N ALA A 284 -0.02 -20.90 -0.80
CA ALA A 284 0.09 -22.21 -1.43
C ALA A 284 -0.23 -22.21 -2.93
N GLU A 285 -1.19 -21.39 -3.34
CA GLU A 285 -1.62 -21.22 -4.74
C GLU A 285 -0.52 -20.65 -5.65
N ASN A 286 0.47 -19.97 -5.07
CA ASN A 286 1.60 -19.37 -5.77
C ASN A 286 2.92 -20.13 -5.51
N GLY A 287 2.84 -21.40 -5.10
CA GLY A 287 4.00 -22.23 -4.78
C GLY A 287 4.57 -22.05 -3.37
N GLY A 288 3.91 -21.26 -2.51
CA GLY A 288 4.19 -21.17 -1.09
C GLY A 288 3.61 -22.34 -0.28
N GLN A 289 3.56 -22.20 1.04
CA GLN A 289 2.99 -23.21 1.97
C GLN A 289 1.91 -22.64 2.90
N GLY A 290 1.60 -21.36 2.72
CA GLY A 290 0.67 -20.57 3.51
C GLY A 290 -0.79 -20.88 3.22
N GLY A 291 -1.61 -20.75 4.25
CA GLY A 291 -3.02 -21.12 4.25
C GLY A 291 -3.78 -20.36 5.32
N SER A 292 -5.07 -20.11 5.10
CA SER A 292 -5.91 -19.43 6.07
C SER A 292 -7.36 -19.85 5.91
N PHE A 293 -8.02 -20.24 7.01
CA PHE A 293 -9.45 -20.55 7.04
C PHE A 293 -10.10 -20.04 8.34
N SER A 294 -11.42 -20.13 8.46
CA SER A 294 -12.15 -19.75 9.68
C SER A 294 -12.91 -20.93 10.26
N VAL A 295 -13.13 -20.92 11.57
CA VAL A 295 -14.07 -21.79 12.31
C VAL A 295 -14.94 -20.93 13.23
N GLY A 296 -16.06 -21.47 13.71
CA GLY A 296 -17.02 -20.78 14.58
C GLY A 296 -18.30 -20.35 13.85
N SER A 297 -18.84 -19.17 14.18
CA SER A 297 -20.11 -18.67 13.66
C SER A 297 -19.93 -17.42 12.80
N MET A 298 -20.71 -17.27 11.74
CA MET A 298 -20.71 -16.08 10.89
C MET A 298 -22.08 -15.39 10.94
N PRO A 299 -22.13 -14.06 10.77
CA PRO A 299 -23.39 -13.33 10.81
C PRO A 299 -24.20 -13.57 9.53
N PRO A 300 -25.54 -13.60 9.59
CA PRO A 300 -26.37 -13.69 8.39
C PRO A 300 -26.06 -12.56 7.38
N PRO A 301 -26.10 -12.83 6.06
CA PRO A 301 -26.49 -14.08 5.41
C PRO A 301 -25.35 -15.10 5.24
N LEU A 302 -24.19 -14.89 5.87
CA LEU A 302 -23.05 -15.80 5.73
C LEU A 302 -23.31 -17.10 6.48
N GLU A 303 -23.05 -18.22 5.83
CA GLU A 303 -23.11 -19.54 6.46
C GLU A 303 -21.90 -19.78 7.39
N ALA A 304 -22.08 -20.70 8.33
CA ALA A 304 -20.99 -21.13 9.19
C ALA A 304 -19.84 -21.74 8.35
N PRO A 305 -18.57 -21.57 8.76
CA PRO A 305 -17.46 -22.06 7.97
C PRO A 305 -17.45 -23.59 7.85
N ASN A 306 -17.22 -24.11 6.65
CA ASN A 306 -17.10 -25.57 6.39
C ASN A 306 -16.00 -26.26 7.21
N ALA A 307 -15.00 -25.50 7.66
CA ALA A 307 -13.93 -26.03 8.50
C ALA A 307 -14.44 -26.49 9.89
N ASN A 308 -15.62 -26.05 10.34
CA ASN A 308 -16.28 -26.60 11.53
C ASN A 308 -16.54 -28.10 11.38
N LEU A 309 -16.95 -28.54 10.19
CA LEU A 309 -17.20 -29.96 9.88
C LEU A 309 -15.91 -30.70 9.56
N THR A 310 -14.94 -30.02 8.96
CA THR A 310 -13.69 -30.64 8.51
C THR A 310 -12.72 -30.88 9.68
N PHE A 311 -12.68 -29.96 10.66
CA PHE A 311 -11.78 -30.01 11.81
C PHE A 311 -12.51 -29.70 13.13
N PRO A 312 -13.54 -30.47 13.52
CA PRO A 312 -14.37 -30.17 14.68
C PRO A 312 -13.57 -30.18 15.99
N GLU A 313 -12.62 -31.13 16.14
CA GLU A 313 -11.78 -31.22 17.33
C GLU A 313 -10.81 -30.04 17.46
N LEU A 314 -10.22 -29.60 16.33
CA LEU A 314 -9.36 -28.42 16.30
C LEU A 314 -10.16 -27.17 16.66
N ALA A 315 -11.34 -26.99 16.08
CA ALA A 315 -12.19 -25.84 16.36
C ALA A 315 -12.56 -25.77 17.85
N LEU A 316 -13.00 -26.89 18.44
CA LEU A 316 -13.32 -26.98 19.86
C LEU A 316 -12.10 -26.67 20.73
N ALA A 317 -10.96 -27.32 20.47
CA ALA A 317 -9.73 -27.13 21.23
C ALA A 317 -9.21 -25.68 21.15
N ALA A 318 -9.37 -25.02 20.00
CA ALA A 318 -8.94 -23.64 19.82
C ALA A 318 -9.82 -22.65 20.60
N PHE A 319 -11.13 -22.86 20.72
CA PHE A 319 -11.94 -22.03 21.61
C PHE A 319 -11.73 -22.37 23.11
N GLU A 320 -11.46 -23.62 23.46
CA GLU A 320 -11.05 -23.99 24.82
C GLU A 320 -9.75 -23.26 25.22
N LEU A 321 -8.81 -23.14 24.28
CA LEU A 321 -7.57 -22.40 24.47
C LEU A 321 -7.82 -20.92 24.75
N GLU A 322 -8.69 -20.24 24.00
CA GLU A 322 -9.05 -18.84 24.29
C GLU A 322 -9.49 -18.65 25.75
N LYS A 323 -10.41 -19.49 26.21
CA LYS A 323 -10.92 -19.45 27.59
C LYS A 323 -9.82 -19.72 28.62
N ALA A 324 -8.86 -20.57 28.30
CA ALA A 324 -7.72 -20.85 29.18
C ALA A 324 -6.74 -19.68 29.24
N LEU A 325 -6.54 -18.95 28.13
CA LEU A 325 -5.62 -17.82 28.06
C LEU A 325 -6.18 -16.57 28.72
N LEU A 326 -7.46 -16.28 28.52
CA LEU A 326 -8.14 -15.10 29.07
C LEU A 326 -9.53 -15.48 29.59
N PRO A 327 -9.64 -16.04 30.81
CA PRO A 327 -10.90 -16.56 31.35
C PRO A 327 -11.97 -15.48 31.56
N ASP A 328 -11.56 -14.23 31.78
CA ASP A 328 -12.46 -13.09 32.03
C ASP A 328 -12.87 -12.34 30.75
N ARG A 329 -12.30 -12.72 29.59
CA ARG A 329 -12.64 -12.11 28.30
C ARG A 329 -14.00 -12.62 27.81
N LEU A 330 -14.76 -11.75 27.15
CA LEU A 330 -15.98 -12.16 26.45
C LEU A 330 -15.63 -13.22 25.38
N PRO A 331 -16.29 -14.39 25.38
CA PRO A 331 -15.94 -15.45 24.44
C PRO A 331 -16.14 -15.03 22.98
N SER A 332 -15.18 -15.38 22.12
CA SER A 332 -15.31 -15.09 20.70
C SER A 332 -16.29 -16.05 20.03
N SER A 333 -16.89 -15.60 18.93
CA SER A 333 -17.73 -16.45 18.08
C SER A 333 -16.94 -17.14 16.95
N THR A 334 -15.80 -16.57 16.55
CA THR A 334 -15.06 -16.96 15.35
C THR A 334 -13.56 -17.03 15.62
N ILE A 335 -12.87 -17.93 14.91
CA ILE A 335 -11.41 -18.00 14.87
C ILE A 335 -10.94 -17.98 13.42
N ALA A 336 -10.01 -17.09 13.08
CA ALA A 336 -9.20 -17.22 11.87
C ALA A 336 -7.96 -18.05 12.20
N ILE A 337 -7.77 -19.16 11.49
CA ILE A 337 -6.64 -20.07 11.65
C ILE A 337 -5.74 -19.92 10.44
N ASN A 338 -4.48 -19.55 10.69
CA ASN A 338 -3.48 -19.30 9.66
C ASN A 338 -2.32 -20.29 9.81
N LYS A 339 -1.81 -20.81 8.70
CA LYS A 339 -0.52 -21.50 8.62
C LYS A 339 0.39 -20.72 7.68
N ARG A 340 1.65 -20.53 8.08
CA ARG A 340 2.73 -19.93 7.28
C ARG A 340 2.30 -18.71 6.45
N ALA A 341 1.36 -17.92 6.97
CA ALA A 341 0.78 -16.78 6.29
C ALA A 341 1.48 -15.51 6.79
N GLN A 342 2.11 -14.79 5.86
CA GLN A 342 2.65 -13.46 6.14
C GLN A 342 1.64 -12.43 5.63
N PHE A 343 1.02 -11.71 6.56
CA PHE A 343 0.04 -10.68 6.20
C PHE A 343 0.74 -9.38 5.84
N LEU A 344 0.27 -8.74 4.76
CA LEU A 344 0.58 -7.36 4.40
C LEU A 344 -0.14 -6.39 5.36
N PRO A 345 0.29 -5.12 5.44
CA PRO A 345 -0.38 -4.13 6.27
C PRO A 345 -1.83 -3.89 5.86
N HIS A 346 -2.75 -4.15 6.78
CA HIS A 346 -4.19 -4.02 6.56
C HIS A 346 -4.93 -3.68 7.86
N VAL A 347 -6.21 -3.33 7.71
CA VAL A 347 -7.22 -3.45 8.77
C VAL A 347 -8.20 -4.53 8.35
N ASP A 348 -8.86 -5.16 9.32
CA ASP A 348 -9.90 -6.14 9.02
C ASP A 348 -11.03 -5.48 8.22
N SER A 349 -11.61 -6.21 7.28
CA SER A 349 -12.73 -5.74 6.47
C SER A 349 -13.79 -6.84 6.32
N GLY A 350 -14.96 -6.50 5.77
CA GLY A 350 -16.06 -7.46 5.59
C GLY A 350 -16.70 -7.86 6.93
N ALA A 351 -16.73 -9.16 7.24
CA ALA A 351 -17.30 -9.67 8.50
C ALA A 351 -16.55 -9.17 9.75
N GLY A 352 -15.32 -8.66 9.61
CA GLY A 352 -14.61 -8.00 10.70
C GLY A 352 -14.96 -6.53 10.90
N ALA A 353 -15.82 -5.94 10.06
CA ALA A 353 -16.23 -4.56 10.19
C ALA A 353 -17.11 -4.36 11.42
N GLY A 354 -16.67 -3.50 12.35
CA GLY A 354 -17.35 -3.29 13.62
C GLY A 354 -17.19 -4.46 14.62
N GLN A 355 -16.25 -5.37 14.40
CA GLN A 355 -15.94 -6.43 15.35
C GLN A 355 -15.40 -5.87 16.67
N GLY A 356 -15.54 -6.66 17.75
CA GLY A 356 -14.95 -6.36 19.05
C GLY A 356 -13.41 -6.45 19.08
N ILE A 357 -12.84 -6.42 20.28
CA ILE A 357 -11.39 -6.64 20.47
C ILE A 357 -11.03 -8.07 20.08
N SER A 358 -10.06 -8.22 19.19
CA SER A 358 -9.51 -9.50 18.76
C SER A 358 -8.41 -9.96 19.72
N LEU A 359 -8.23 -11.26 19.84
CA LEU A 359 -7.08 -11.89 20.50
C LEU A 359 -6.30 -12.67 19.46
N ILE A 360 -4.98 -12.54 19.47
CA ILE A 360 -4.10 -13.29 18.58
C ILE A 360 -2.99 -13.97 19.35
N VAL A 361 -2.63 -15.19 18.92
CA VAL A 361 -1.43 -15.88 19.38
C VAL A 361 -0.77 -16.63 18.23
N GLY A 362 0.55 -16.70 18.23
CA GLY A 362 1.36 -17.50 17.33
C GLY A 362 1.81 -18.81 17.98
N LEU A 363 1.82 -19.91 17.23
CA LEU A 363 2.23 -21.24 17.67
C LEU A 363 3.22 -21.86 16.68
N GLY A 364 3.94 -22.87 17.14
CA GLY A 364 4.88 -23.66 16.33
C GLY A 364 6.34 -23.36 16.62
N ASP A 365 7.20 -23.85 15.74
CA ASP A 365 8.65 -23.63 15.81
C ASP A 365 9.12 -22.69 14.70
N TYR A 366 9.14 -21.40 15.02
CA TYR A 366 9.50 -20.34 14.10
C TYR A 366 10.32 -19.23 14.77
N THR A 367 11.08 -18.52 13.95
CA THR A 367 11.86 -17.33 14.34
C THR A 367 11.42 -16.11 13.52
N GLY A 368 11.42 -14.92 14.14
CA GLY A 368 10.81 -13.72 13.57
C GLY A 368 9.28 -13.80 13.59
N GLY A 369 8.62 -13.09 12.69
CA GLY A 369 7.16 -13.20 12.52
C GLY A 369 6.35 -12.49 13.58
N GLU A 370 6.96 -11.49 14.20
CA GLU A 370 6.31 -10.55 15.09
C GLU A 370 5.08 -9.95 14.41
N LEU A 371 4.03 -9.74 15.21
CA LEU A 371 2.87 -8.99 14.77
C LEU A 371 3.17 -7.51 14.99
N VAL A 372 3.05 -6.70 13.94
CA VAL A 372 3.09 -5.25 14.11
C VAL A 372 1.68 -4.72 14.24
N VAL A 373 1.41 -3.91 15.27
CA VAL A 373 0.13 -3.21 15.48
C VAL A 373 0.42 -1.73 15.63
N GLU A 374 -0.14 -0.90 14.73
CA GLU A 374 0.09 0.55 14.72
C GLU A 374 1.59 0.95 14.76
N GLY A 375 2.45 0.13 14.14
CA GLY A 375 3.89 0.34 14.08
C GLY A 375 4.68 -0.14 15.31
N VAL A 376 4.03 -0.81 16.26
CA VAL A 376 4.69 -1.44 17.41
C VAL A 376 4.80 -2.95 17.18
N ASP A 377 6.00 -3.49 17.31
CA ASP A 377 6.28 -4.90 17.14
C ASP A 377 5.91 -5.69 18.41
N HIS A 378 5.25 -6.83 18.24
CA HIS A 378 4.85 -7.72 19.32
C HIS A 378 5.27 -9.16 19.03
N ASP A 379 6.03 -9.77 19.95
CA ASP A 379 6.24 -11.21 19.95
C ASP A 379 4.97 -11.90 20.47
N ILE A 380 4.34 -12.66 19.58
CA ILE A 380 3.11 -13.41 19.86
C ILE A 380 3.34 -14.91 19.97
N ARG A 381 4.59 -15.40 19.95
CA ARG A 381 4.89 -16.85 20.07
C ARG A 381 4.53 -17.32 21.49
N TYR A 382 3.42 -18.05 21.59
CA TYR A 382 2.83 -18.49 22.87
C TYR A 382 2.57 -17.34 23.87
N SER A 383 2.41 -16.12 23.35
CA SER A 383 2.12 -14.91 24.10
C SER A 383 0.93 -14.23 23.44
N ALA A 384 -0.24 -14.32 24.08
CA ALA A 384 -1.46 -13.80 23.47
C ALA A 384 -1.52 -12.27 23.55
N LEU A 385 -2.02 -11.63 22.50
CA LEU A 385 -2.14 -10.18 22.41
C LEU A 385 -3.57 -9.78 22.03
N GLU A 386 -4.15 -8.84 22.77
CA GLU A 386 -5.41 -8.20 22.40
C GLU A 386 -5.16 -6.95 21.56
N PHE A 387 -5.94 -6.78 20.48
CA PHE A 387 -5.93 -5.59 19.64
C PHE A 387 -7.25 -5.43 18.88
N CYS A 388 -7.56 -4.21 18.44
CA CYS A 388 -8.75 -3.92 17.63
C CYS A 388 -8.42 -4.02 16.13
N GLY A 389 -8.52 -5.22 15.55
CA GLY A 389 -8.20 -5.44 14.13
C GLY A 389 -9.00 -4.60 13.12
N TRP A 390 -10.17 -4.08 13.53
CA TRP A 390 -10.99 -3.17 12.72
C TRP A 390 -10.43 -1.75 12.62
N THR A 391 -9.90 -1.20 13.72
CA THR A 391 -9.45 0.21 13.77
C THR A 391 -7.94 0.36 13.77
N GLN A 392 -7.22 -0.73 14.09
CA GLN A 392 -5.78 -0.77 14.19
C GLN A 392 -5.19 -1.54 13.03
N ARG A 393 -4.26 -0.88 12.34
CA ARG A 393 -3.51 -1.47 11.24
C ARG A 393 -2.52 -2.49 11.77
N HIS A 394 -2.47 -3.66 11.13
CA HIS A 394 -1.62 -4.75 11.56
C HIS A 394 -1.06 -5.59 10.40
N TRP A 395 0.08 -6.24 10.63
CA TRP A 395 0.75 -7.14 9.67
C TRP A 395 1.74 -8.08 10.35
N THR A 396 2.26 -9.05 9.59
CA THR A 396 3.27 -10.00 10.08
C THR A 396 4.63 -9.68 9.46
N LEU A 397 5.67 -9.52 10.30
CA LEU A 397 7.05 -9.40 9.82
C LEU A 397 7.54 -10.72 9.17
N PRO A 398 8.63 -10.70 8.38
CA PRO A 398 9.23 -11.92 7.85
C PRO A 398 9.56 -12.95 8.94
N PHE A 399 9.42 -14.23 8.63
CA PHE A 399 9.73 -15.34 9.55
C PHE A 399 10.25 -16.57 8.81
N GLN A 400 10.83 -17.49 9.57
CA GLN A 400 11.25 -18.81 9.11
C GLN A 400 10.69 -19.89 10.04
N GLY A 401 10.40 -21.07 9.49
CA GLY A 401 9.95 -22.24 10.25
C GLY A 401 8.44 -22.50 10.20
N GLU A 402 7.96 -23.29 11.15
CA GLU A 402 6.56 -23.66 11.30
C GLU A 402 5.83 -22.61 12.14
N ARG A 403 5.05 -21.75 11.48
CA ARG A 403 4.22 -20.76 12.15
C ARG A 403 2.75 -21.01 11.89
N PHE A 404 2.00 -21.17 12.97
CA PHE A 404 0.55 -21.03 12.97
C PHE A 404 0.15 -19.75 13.71
N SER A 405 -0.98 -19.16 13.37
CA SER A 405 -1.61 -18.16 14.24
C SER A 405 -3.11 -18.38 14.35
N LEU A 406 -3.63 -18.10 15.53
CA LEU A 406 -5.06 -18.12 15.84
C LEU A 406 -5.48 -16.70 16.16
N VAL A 407 -6.51 -16.21 15.49
CA VAL A 407 -7.12 -14.89 15.76
C VAL A 407 -8.56 -15.12 16.16
N TRP A 408 -8.88 -14.90 17.44
CA TRP A 408 -10.24 -14.98 17.96
C TRP A 408 -10.91 -13.61 17.87
N PHE A 409 -12.09 -13.56 17.28
CA PHE A 409 -12.87 -12.34 17.09
C PHE A 409 -14.36 -12.65 17.03
N THR A 410 -15.17 -11.61 17.18
CA THR A 410 -16.64 -11.69 17.09
C THR A 410 -17.12 -10.72 16.02
N PRO A 411 -17.52 -11.21 14.83
CA PRO A 411 -18.22 -10.42 13.84
C PRO A 411 -19.43 -9.71 14.44
N LEU A 412 -19.74 -8.52 13.92
CA LEU A 412 -20.95 -7.79 14.26
C LEU A 412 -22.18 -8.67 13.99
N GLY A 413 -23.06 -8.84 14.98
CA GLY A 413 -24.24 -9.71 14.91
C GLY A 413 -24.03 -11.15 15.38
N CYS A 414 -22.84 -11.49 15.90
CA CYS A 414 -22.54 -12.80 16.50
C CYS A 414 -22.24 -12.73 18.01
N GLU A 415 -22.54 -11.61 18.66
CA GLU A 415 -22.22 -11.35 20.07
C GLU A 415 -22.84 -12.41 21.01
N GLU A 416 -24.01 -12.91 20.66
CA GLU A 416 -24.74 -13.92 21.44
C GLU A 416 -24.44 -15.37 21.01
N LEU A 417 -23.50 -15.57 20.07
CA LEU A 417 -23.18 -16.87 19.46
C LEU A 417 -21.73 -17.31 19.73
N PRO A 418 -21.34 -17.55 20.99
CA PRO A 418 -19.97 -17.94 21.31
C PRO A 418 -19.63 -19.30 20.68
N GLY A 419 -18.42 -19.42 20.13
CA GLY A 419 -18.04 -20.57 19.30
C GLY A 419 -18.13 -21.91 20.03
N LEU A 420 -17.84 -21.96 21.33
CA LEU A 420 -17.98 -23.15 22.16
C LEU A 420 -19.41 -23.68 22.22
N LYS A 421 -20.42 -22.79 22.30
CA LYS A 421 -21.82 -23.24 22.39
C LYS A 421 -22.28 -23.87 21.08
N VAL A 422 -21.82 -23.33 19.95
CA VAL A 422 -22.21 -23.80 18.62
C VAL A 422 -21.57 -25.15 18.29
N LEU A 423 -20.33 -25.37 18.72
CA LEU A 423 -19.61 -26.63 18.48
C LEU A 423 -19.90 -27.71 19.53
N GLY A 424 -20.30 -27.32 20.74
CA GLY A 424 -20.61 -28.23 21.85
C GLY A 424 -22.04 -28.77 21.86
N ALA A 425 -22.94 -28.23 21.03
CA ALA A 425 -24.28 -28.76 20.84
C ALA A 425 -24.23 -30.04 19.98
N LYS A 426 -23.85 -31.16 20.61
CA LYS A 426 -24.12 -32.51 20.11
C LYS A 426 -25.25 -33.15 20.91
#